data_AF-A0A936WT54-F1
#
_entry.id   AF-A0A936WT54-F1
#
_cell.length_a   1.000
_cell.length_b   1.000
_cell.length_c   1.000
_cell.angle_alpha   90.00
_cell.angle_beta   90.00
_cell.angle_gamma   90.00
#
_symmetry.space_group_name_H-M   'P 1'
#
loop_
_entity.id
_entity.type
_entity.pdbx_description
1 polymer ?
#
loop_
_entity_poly.entity_id
_entity_poly.type
_entity_poly.pdbx_seq_one_letter_code
_entity_poly.pdbx_strand_id
1 'polypeptide(L)'
;MKKSIIHILCLLLFLLYRNDLISQSIGINTDGSAPNSSAQLDIKSSTKGILLPRMTSAQRSAIVNPAKGLLVYDSTVNQFWYYNGSVWGTVSSSGTTGWLLTGNSGTNSATQFIGTTDNQSLRFRVNNIWAGELHSTNRNAFLGINAGKSNTIGTLNAALGSAALSNNTGGSNNVAIGDSTLYAFDGNITLGANTAVGTHALYSSTSIK
;
A
#
# COMPACT_ATOMS: atom_id res chain seq x y z
N MET A 1 43.20 -29.71 62.23
CA MET A 1 43.42 -29.59 60.77
C MET A 1 42.17 -29.83 59.92
N LYS A 2 41.43 -30.96 60.04
CA LYS A 2 40.28 -31.29 59.15
C LYS A 2 39.17 -30.22 59.08
N LYS A 3 38.79 -29.60 60.21
CA LYS A 3 37.79 -28.52 60.23
C LYS A 3 38.24 -27.29 59.44
N SER A 4 39.52 -26.92 59.50
CA SER A 4 40.04 -25.74 58.79
C SER A 4 40.00 -25.89 57.27
N ILE A 5 40.21 -27.12 56.77
CA ILE A 5 40.17 -27.43 55.33
C ILE A 5 38.75 -27.29 54.77
N ILE A 6 37.72 -27.71 55.52
CA ILE A 6 36.32 -27.57 55.10
C ILE A 6 35.92 -26.10 54.95
N HIS A 7 36.32 -25.23 55.88
CA HIS A 7 36.01 -23.80 55.78
C HIS A 7 36.72 -23.13 54.60
N ILE A 8 37.99 -23.49 54.35
CA ILE A 8 38.76 -22.98 53.20
C ILE A 8 38.13 -23.44 51.89
N LEU A 9 37.67 -24.70 51.82
CA LEU A 9 36.99 -25.23 50.64
C LEU A 9 35.63 -24.56 50.40
N CYS A 10 34.83 -24.34 51.45
CA CYS A 10 33.57 -23.59 51.34
C CYS A 10 33.79 -22.15 50.88
N LEU A 11 34.84 -21.48 51.37
CA LEU A 11 35.19 -20.12 50.96
C LEU A 11 35.63 -20.09 49.49
N LEU A 12 36.44 -21.06 49.05
CA LEU A 12 36.83 -21.20 47.64
C LEU A 12 35.62 -21.50 46.73
N LEU A 13 34.68 -22.35 47.17
CA LEU A 13 33.44 -22.60 46.43
C LEU A 13 32.58 -21.33 46.30
N PHE A 14 32.50 -20.54 47.36
CA PHE A 14 31.77 -19.27 47.36
C PHE A 14 32.43 -18.23 46.43
N LEU A 15 33.76 -18.18 46.39
CA LEU A 15 34.53 -17.30 45.51
C LEU A 15 34.50 -17.72 44.03
N LEU A 16 34.22 -18.99 43.74
CA LEU A 16 34.04 -19.50 42.37
C LEU A 16 32.61 -19.31 41.84
N TYR A 17 31.66 -18.91 42.68
CA TYR A 17 30.28 -18.63 42.29
C TYR A 17 30.18 -17.24 41.64
N ARG A 18 30.56 -17.12 40.37
CA ARG A 18 30.32 -15.90 39.57
C ARG A 18 28.87 -15.86 39.12
N ASN A 19 28.10 -14.91 39.64
CA ASN A 19 26.84 -14.51 39.01
C ASN A 19 27.17 -13.56 37.86
N ASP A 20 27.26 -14.08 36.63
CA ASP A 20 27.28 -13.23 35.44
C ASP A 20 25.88 -12.62 35.28
N LEU A 21 25.70 -11.40 35.81
CA LEU A 21 24.51 -10.60 35.59
C LEU A 21 24.58 -10.02 34.17
N ILE A 22 24.06 -10.76 33.19
CA ILE A 22 23.79 -10.19 31.86
C ILE A 22 22.66 -9.17 31.98
N SER A 23 22.86 -8.00 31.36
CA SER A 23 21.79 -7.00 31.24
C SER A 23 20.62 -7.61 30.47
N GLN A 24 19.49 -7.78 31.14
CA GLN A 24 18.22 -8.15 30.53
C GLN A 24 17.56 -6.93 29.88
N SER A 25 16.65 -7.18 28.93
CA SER A 25 15.76 -6.14 28.37
C SER A 25 14.94 -5.45 29.46
N ILE A 26 14.55 -4.20 29.24
CA ILE A 26 13.73 -3.43 30.19
C ILE A 26 12.25 -3.74 29.94
N GLY A 27 11.55 -4.21 30.97
CA GLY A 27 10.09 -4.40 30.96
C GLY A 27 9.40 -3.38 31.85
N ILE A 28 8.37 -2.71 31.35
CA ILE A 28 7.49 -1.83 32.13
C ILE A 28 6.07 -2.37 32.02
N ASN A 29 5.64 -3.11 33.05
CA ASN A 29 4.32 -3.70 33.13
C ASN A 29 3.92 -3.90 34.61
N THR A 30 2.66 -4.26 34.86
CA THR A 30 2.14 -4.50 36.22
C THR A 30 1.90 -5.97 36.53
N ASP A 31 2.15 -6.87 35.58
CA ASP A 31 1.85 -8.31 35.70
C ASP A 31 3.11 -9.18 35.91
N GLY A 32 4.29 -8.57 35.90
CA GLY A 32 5.56 -9.27 36.11
C GLY A 32 5.98 -10.15 34.94
N SER A 33 5.32 -10.03 33.79
CA SER A 33 5.72 -10.76 32.59
C SER A 33 7.12 -10.34 32.13
N ALA A 34 7.92 -11.32 31.69
CA ALA A 34 9.23 -11.04 31.12
C ALA A 34 9.10 -10.17 29.85
N PRO A 35 10.01 -9.21 29.63
CA PRO A 35 10.03 -8.44 28.38
C PRO A 35 10.17 -9.37 27.17
N ASN A 36 9.56 -9.01 26.06
CA ASN A 36 9.70 -9.74 24.81
C ASN A 36 11.18 -9.84 24.40
N SER A 37 11.63 -11.03 23.99
CA SER A 37 13.03 -11.31 23.64
C SER A 37 13.57 -10.48 22.46
N SER A 38 12.71 -9.93 21.60
CA SER A 38 13.12 -9.05 20.49
C SER A 38 13.15 -7.57 20.86
N ALA A 39 12.75 -7.19 22.08
CA ALA A 39 12.66 -5.80 22.51
C ALA A 39 13.75 -5.46 23.53
N GLN A 40 14.40 -4.31 23.39
CA GLN A 40 15.26 -3.75 24.44
C GLN A 40 14.46 -2.98 25.50
N LEU A 41 13.31 -2.43 25.10
CA LEU A 41 12.30 -1.84 25.97
C LEU A 41 10.93 -2.39 25.56
N ASP A 42 10.27 -3.10 26.47
CA ASP A 42 8.91 -3.63 26.31
C ASP A 42 7.99 -2.95 27.32
N ILE A 43 6.92 -2.30 26.84
CA ILE A 43 5.95 -1.61 27.69
C ILE A 43 4.58 -2.23 27.43
N LYS A 44 4.06 -2.92 28.44
CA LYS A 44 2.77 -3.60 28.37
C LYS A 44 1.79 -2.92 29.32
N SER A 45 0.76 -2.31 28.74
CA SER A 45 -0.37 -1.75 29.47
C SER A 45 -1.62 -1.79 28.59
N SER A 46 -2.77 -2.07 29.18
CA SER A 46 -4.08 -1.97 28.53
C SER A 46 -4.74 -0.58 28.71
N THR A 47 -4.16 0.28 29.57
CA THR A 47 -4.78 1.55 29.99
C THR A 47 -3.85 2.76 29.93
N LYS A 48 -2.55 2.55 29.69
CA LYS A 48 -1.53 3.62 29.64
C LYS A 48 -0.68 3.46 28.39
N GLY A 49 -0.08 4.56 27.95
CA GLY A 49 0.86 4.60 26.84
C GLY A 49 2.15 5.31 27.23
N ILE A 50 2.97 5.59 26.24
CA ILE A 50 4.20 6.37 26.39
C ILE A 50 3.85 7.84 26.13
N LEU A 51 4.17 8.73 27.08
CA LEU A 51 4.14 10.17 26.85
C LEU A 51 5.52 10.61 26.34
N LEU A 52 5.61 10.87 25.04
CA LEU A 52 6.84 11.36 24.41
C LEU A 52 7.05 12.86 24.72
N PRO A 53 8.30 13.38 24.59
CA PRO A 53 8.57 14.81 24.72
C PRO A 53 7.63 15.63 23.84
N ARG A 54 6.92 16.58 24.46
CA ARG A 54 5.98 17.47 23.78
C ARG A 54 6.59 18.85 23.67
N MET A 55 6.52 19.45 22.49
CA MET A 55 7.13 20.75 22.22
C MET A 55 6.45 21.45 21.04
N THR A 56 6.62 22.76 20.90
CA THR A 56 6.13 23.52 19.74
C THR A 56 6.96 23.23 18.49
N SER A 57 6.46 23.59 17.30
CA SER A 57 7.22 23.46 16.05
C SER A 57 8.54 24.23 16.06
N ALA A 58 8.55 25.40 16.72
CA ALA A 58 9.77 26.20 16.90
C ALA A 58 10.79 25.46 17.78
N GLN A 59 10.34 24.89 18.89
CA GLN A 59 11.20 24.12 19.80
C GLN A 59 11.76 22.86 19.15
N ARG A 60 10.93 22.12 18.39
CA ARG A 60 11.38 20.93 17.64
C ARG A 60 12.45 21.28 16.60
N SER A 61 12.22 22.34 15.82
CA SER A 61 13.16 22.81 14.80
C SER A 61 14.47 23.34 15.41
N ALA A 62 14.45 23.78 16.67
CA ALA A 62 15.61 24.26 17.39
C ALA A 62 16.48 23.15 18.01
N ILE A 63 16.08 21.88 17.93
CA ILE A 63 16.93 20.77 18.39
C ILE A 63 18.17 20.69 17.50
N VAL A 64 19.34 20.94 18.09
CA VAL A 64 20.64 20.85 17.41
C VAL A 64 21.06 19.38 17.34
N ASN A 65 21.48 18.92 16.15
CA ASN A 65 21.95 17.55 15.88
C ASN A 65 21.01 16.44 16.41
N PRO A 66 19.71 16.43 16.04
CA PRO A 66 18.79 15.40 16.51
C PRO A 66 19.23 14.00 16.07
N ALA A 67 19.09 13.01 16.94
CA ALA A 67 19.41 11.62 16.62
C ALA A 67 18.44 11.06 15.56
N LYS A 68 18.95 10.23 14.65
CA LYS A 68 18.10 9.49 13.71
C LYS A 68 17.12 8.61 14.49
N GLY A 69 15.83 8.73 14.19
CA GLY A 69 14.75 8.04 14.90
C GLY A 69 14.23 8.78 16.14
N LEU A 70 14.77 9.96 16.49
CA LEU A 70 14.25 10.77 17.60
C LEU A 70 12.79 11.12 17.34
N LEU A 71 11.91 10.70 18.26
CA LEU A 71 10.46 10.83 18.15
C LEU A 71 9.94 11.83 19.19
N VAL A 72 9.13 12.79 18.74
CA VAL A 72 8.53 13.85 19.56
C VAL A 72 7.07 14.07 19.19
N TYR A 73 6.30 14.68 20.09
CA TYR A 73 4.97 15.20 19.78
C TYR A 73 5.04 16.72 19.58
N ASP A 74 4.74 17.18 18.38
CA ASP A 74 4.66 18.61 18.05
C ASP A 74 3.27 19.14 18.42
N SER A 75 3.20 19.93 19.49
CA SER A 75 1.96 20.46 20.05
C SER A 75 1.38 21.64 19.28
N THR A 76 2.14 22.24 18.34
CA THR A 76 1.61 23.30 17.48
C THR A 76 0.74 22.71 16.37
N VAL A 77 1.17 21.59 15.79
CA VAL A 77 0.43 20.90 14.71
C VAL A 77 -0.33 19.64 15.17
N ASN A 78 -0.24 19.29 16.46
CA ASN A 78 -0.88 18.13 17.08
C ASN A 78 -0.54 16.80 16.39
N GLN A 79 0.75 16.56 16.12
CA GLN A 79 1.22 15.39 15.39
C GLN A 79 2.49 14.80 16.01
N PHE A 80 2.67 13.49 15.84
CA PHE A 80 3.96 12.86 16.09
C PHE A 80 4.92 13.15 14.93
N TRP A 81 6.16 13.47 15.27
CA TRP A 81 7.24 13.73 14.32
C TRP A 81 8.48 12.92 14.70
N TYR A 82 9.18 12.41 13.71
CA TYR A 82 10.47 11.77 13.88
C TYR A 82 11.55 12.43 13.03
N TYR A 83 12.79 12.41 13.51
CA TYR A 83 13.93 12.85 12.70
C TYR A 83 14.47 11.68 11.88
N ASN A 84 14.51 11.80 10.54
CA ASN A 84 14.92 10.70 9.67
C ASN A 84 16.46 10.59 9.48
N GLY A 85 17.23 11.49 10.11
CA GLY A 85 18.67 11.63 9.92
C GLY A 85 19.06 12.82 9.04
N SER A 86 18.09 13.52 8.44
CA SER A 86 18.33 14.72 7.63
C SER A 86 17.28 15.80 7.89
N VAL A 87 16.00 15.43 7.86
CA VAL A 87 14.87 16.32 8.11
C VAL A 87 13.89 15.70 9.10
N TRP A 88 13.07 16.54 9.71
CA TRP A 88 11.92 16.07 10.46
C TRP A 88 10.81 15.62 9.50
N GLY A 89 10.22 14.46 9.77
CA GLY A 89 9.03 13.96 9.07
C GLY A 89 7.91 13.62 10.06
N THR A 90 6.66 13.62 9.59
CA THR A 90 5.52 13.22 10.41
C THR A 90 5.44 11.70 10.49
N VAL A 91 4.98 11.18 11.62
CA VAL A 91 4.46 9.82 11.69
C VAL A 91 3.00 9.90 11.22
N SER A 92 2.81 9.94 9.90
CA SER A 92 1.47 9.88 9.33
C SER A 92 1.04 8.43 9.18
N SER A 93 -0.20 8.13 9.57
CA SER A 93 -0.89 7.00 8.95
C SER A 93 -1.03 7.33 7.47
N SER A 94 -0.66 6.41 6.60
CA SER A 94 -0.66 6.50 5.13
C SER A 94 -2.03 6.82 4.47
N GLY A 95 -3.01 7.34 5.23
CA GLY A 95 -4.42 7.43 4.86
C GLY A 95 -4.88 8.74 4.22
N THR A 96 -4.05 9.78 4.10
CA THR A 96 -4.46 11.06 3.46
C THR A 96 -3.98 11.23 2.02
N THR A 97 -3.37 10.21 1.42
CA THR A 97 -2.84 10.28 0.04
C THR A 97 -3.69 9.55 -1.00
N GLY A 98 -4.83 8.97 -0.61
CA GLY A 98 -5.69 8.15 -1.49
C GLY A 98 -7.12 8.68 -1.63
N TRP A 99 -7.84 8.07 -2.57
CA TRP A 99 -9.30 8.20 -2.65
C TRP A 99 -9.96 7.29 -1.62
N LEU A 100 -10.79 7.85 -0.73
CA LEU A 100 -11.47 7.10 0.33
C LEU A 100 -12.67 6.33 -0.21
N LEU A 101 -13.00 5.19 0.42
CA LEU A 101 -14.16 4.37 0.06
C LEU A 101 -15.50 5.11 0.21
N THR A 102 -15.55 6.10 1.10
CA THR A 102 -16.71 6.97 1.32
C THR A 102 -16.65 8.26 0.51
N GLY A 103 -15.65 8.41 -0.37
CA GLY A 103 -15.38 9.63 -1.11
C GLY A 103 -14.58 10.67 -0.32
N ASN A 104 -14.06 11.66 -1.06
CA ASN A 104 -13.28 12.77 -0.53
C ASN A 104 -14.08 14.07 -0.63
N SER A 105 -14.03 14.94 0.40
CA SER A 105 -14.58 16.29 0.37
C SER A 105 -13.48 17.34 0.15
N GLY A 106 -13.81 18.49 -0.46
CA GLY A 106 -12.88 19.61 -0.63
C GLY A 106 -11.76 19.38 -1.66
N THR A 107 -12.01 18.53 -2.67
CA THR A 107 -11.05 18.22 -3.74
C THR A 107 -10.81 19.38 -4.70
N ASN A 108 -9.60 19.49 -5.24
CA ASN A 108 -9.20 20.38 -6.31
C ASN A 108 -8.92 19.55 -7.59
N SER A 109 -9.77 19.71 -8.62
CA SER A 109 -9.68 18.96 -9.87
C SER A 109 -8.41 19.21 -10.68
N ALA A 110 -7.66 20.29 -10.41
CA ALA A 110 -6.40 20.58 -11.10
C ALA A 110 -5.24 19.70 -10.61
N THR A 111 -5.30 19.20 -9.38
CA THR A 111 -4.19 18.48 -8.73
C THR A 111 -4.59 17.16 -8.09
N GLN A 112 -5.89 16.86 -7.96
CA GLN A 112 -6.41 15.66 -7.29
C GLN A 112 -7.39 14.93 -8.21
N PHE A 113 -7.06 13.69 -8.58
CA PHE A 113 -7.84 12.87 -9.50
C PHE A 113 -7.66 11.37 -9.24
N ILE A 114 -8.56 10.53 -9.78
CA ILE A 114 -8.36 9.08 -9.88
C ILE A 114 -7.70 8.83 -11.23
N GLY A 115 -6.42 8.46 -11.24
CA GLY A 115 -5.69 8.29 -12.49
C GLY A 115 -4.19 8.10 -12.31
N THR A 116 -3.50 8.14 -13.45
CA THR A 116 -2.04 8.05 -13.57
C THR A 116 -1.47 9.40 -14.02
N THR A 117 -0.23 9.69 -13.63
CA THR A 117 0.52 10.88 -14.10
C THR A 117 1.52 10.55 -15.21
N ASP A 118 1.70 9.27 -15.49
CA ASP A 118 2.60 8.74 -16.51
C ASP A 118 1.79 8.10 -17.66
N ASN A 119 2.50 7.53 -18.62
CA ASN A 119 1.89 6.95 -19.81
C ASN A 119 1.36 5.52 -19.60
N GLN A 120 0.72 5.28 -18.45
CA GLN A 120 0.14 4.00 -18.09
C GLN A 120 -1.40 4.10 -18.04
N SER A 121 -2.10 3.03 -18.42
CA SER A 121 -3.57 2.99 -18.35
C SER A 121 -4.08 3.06 -16.91
N LEU A 122 -5.22 3.73 -16.72
CA LEU A 122 -6.03 3.60 -15.52
C LEU A 122 -6.90 2.34 -15.63
N ARG A 123 -6.68 1.35 -14.74
CA ARG A 123 -7.40 0.07 -14.75
C ARG A 123 -8.32 -0.10 -13.55
N PHE A 124 -9.56 -0.51 -13.82
CA PHE A 124 -10.56 -0.87 -12.83
C PHE A 124 -10.63 -2.40 -12.66
N ARG A 125 -10.82 -2.87 -11.42
CA ARG A 125 -11.00 -4.29 -11.12
C ARG A 125 -12.15 -4.54 -10.15
N VAL A 126 -12.83 -5.68 -10.30
CA VAL A 126 -13.83 -6.20 -9.36
C VAL A 126 -13.45 -7.64 -9.05
N ASN A 127 -13.35 -8.00 -7.77
CA ASN A 127 -12.85 -9.32 -7.34
C ASN A 127 -11.49 -9.68 -7.99
N ASN A 128 -10.60 -8.70 -8.14
CA ASN A 128 -9.32 -8.84 -8.84
C ASN A 128 -9.44 -9.23 -10.35
N ILE A 129 -10.62 -9.13 -10.95
CA ILE A 129 -10.88 -9.34 -12.37
C ILE A 129 -10.92 -7.99 -13.09
N TRP A 130 -10.39 -7.91 -14.31
CA TRP A 130 -10.49 -6.74 -15.18
C TRP A 130 -11.93 -6.27 -15.31
N ALA A 131 -12.21 -5.01 -14.97
CA ALA A 131 -13.55 -4.41 -15.03
C ALA A 131 -13.60 -3.11 -15.86
N GLY A 132 -12.46 -2.66 -16.38
CA GLY A 132 -12.38 -1.49 -17.24
C GLY A 132 -10.96 -0.99 -17.36
N GLU A 133 -10.70 -0.25 -18.42
CA GLU A 133 -9.40 0.39 -18.67
C GLU A 133 -9.59 1.65 -19.51
N LEU A 134 -8.92 2.74 -19.12
CA LEU A 134 -8.75 3.94 -19.94
C LEU A 134 -7.27 4.05 -20.28
N HIS A 135 -6.94 3.98 -21.57
CA HIS A 135 -5.56 3.90 -22.03
C HIS A 135 -5.14 5.20 -22.74
N SER A 136 -4.07 5.82 -22.26
CA SER A 136 -3.62 7.17 -22.64
C SER A 136 -3.20 7.30 -24.11
N THR A 137 -2.46 6.34 -24.66
CA THR A 137 -1.92 6.44 -26.04
C THR A 137 -2.76 5.76 -27.12
N ASN A 138 -3.24 4.54 -26.89
CA ASN A 138 -4.02 3.83 -27.91
C ASN A 138 -5.47 4.33 -27.99
N ARG A 139 -5.91 5.22 -27.08
CA ARG A 139 -7.25 5.82 -27.05
C ARG A 139 -8.38 4.78 -26.96
N ASN A 140 -8.10 3.64 -26.33
CA ASN A 140 -9.12 2.66 -25.97
C ASN A 140 -9.80 3.06 -24.65
N ALA A 141 -11.11 2.90 -24.59
CA ALA A 141 -11.92 3.09 -23.40
C ALA A 141 -12.82 1.87 -23.20
N PHE A 142 -12.56 1.09 -22.16
CA PHE A 142 -13.28 -0.13 -21.85
C PHE A 142 -13.92 -0.04 -20.46
N LEU A 143 -15.19 -0.42 -20.37
CA LEU A 143 -15.91 -0.51 -19.10
C LEU A 143 -16.79 -1.76 -19.09
N GLY A 144 -16.54 -2.65 -18.13
CA GLY A 144 -17.21 -3.94 -18.01
C GLY A 144 -16.22 -5.07 -17.69
N ILE A 145 -16.71 -6.13 -17.06
CA ILE A 145 -15.90 -7.31 -16.73
C ILE A 145 -15.35 -7.91 -18.02
N ASN A 146 -14.02 -8.05 -18.12
CA ASN A 146 -13.29 -8.51 -19.30
C ASN A 146 -13.48 -7.70 -20.60
N ALA A 147 -14.07 -6.50 -20.55
CA ALA A 147 -14.21 -5.64 -21.73
C ALA A 147 -12.83 -5.27 -22.30
N GLY A 148 -12.59 -5.55 -23.59
CA GLY A 148 -11.33 -5.29 -24.29
C GLY A 148 -10.09 -6.00 -23.73
N LYS A 149 -10.26 -7.02 -22.87
CA LYS A 149 -9.16 -7.64 -22.09
C LYS A 149 -8.02 -8.22 -22.94
N SER A 150 -8.31 -8.73 -24.14
CA SER A 150 -7.29 -9.35 -25.01
C SER A 150 -6.68 -8.38 -26.03
N ASN A 151 -7.02 -7.08 -25.96
CA ASN A 151 -6.48 -6.08 -26.88
C ASN A 151 -4.99 -5.84 -26.62
N THR A 152 -4.16 -6.10 -27.62
CA THR A 152 -2.70 -5.93 -27.54
C THR A 152 -2.20 -4.75 -28.36
N ILE A 153 -2.74 -4.55 -29.57
CA ILE A 153 -2.29 -3.48 -30.50
C ILE A 153 -3.42 -2.60 -31.06
N GLY A 154 -4.67 -2.95 -30.78
CA GLY A 154 -5.83 -2.23 -31.30
C GLY A 154 -5.94 -0.84 -30.67
N THR A 155 -6.42 0.12 -31.44
CA THR A 155 -6.53 1.53 -31.02
C THR A 155 -7.94 2.06 -31.25
N LEU A 156 -8.31 3.15 -30.58
CA LEU A 156 -9.56 3.88 -30.82
C LEU A 156 -10.83 3.04 -30.61
N ASN A 157 -10.80 2.06 -29.70
CA ASN A 157 -11.97 1.23 -29.39
C ASN A 157 -12.72 1.76 -28.18
N ALA A 158 -14.04 1.79 -28.25
CA ALA A 158 -14.93 2.06 -27.12
C ALA A 158 -15.77 0.81 -26.82
N ALA A 159 -15.63 0.25 -25.63
CA ALA A 159 -16.40 -0.92 -25.20
C ALA A 159 -17.12 -0.65 -23.87
N LEU A 160 -18.43 -0.91 -23.83
CA LEU A 160 -19.25 -0.83 -22.63
C LEU A 160 -20.08 -2.11 -22.51
N GLY A 161 -19.82 -2.92 -21.49
CA GLY A 161 -20.54 -4.17 -21.24
C GLY A 161 -19.60 -5.30 -20.85
N SER A 162 -20.14 -6.31 -20.16
CA SER A 162 -19.39 -7.52 -19.84
C SER A 162 -18.96 -8.22 -21.13
N ALA A 163 -17.68 -8.60 -21.20
CA ALA A 163 -17.05 -9.26 -22.34
C ALA A 163 -17.15 -8.55 -23.71
N ALA A 164 -17.55 -7.27 -23.75
CA ALA A 164 -17.54 -6.49 -24.99
C ALA A 164 -16.11 -6.39 -25.55
N LEU A 165 -15.91 -6.72 -26.84
CA LEU A 165 -14.59 -6.78 -27.48
C LEU A 165 -13.54 -7.66 -26.77
N SER A 166 -13.94 -8.65 -25.95
CA SER A 166 -12.98 -9.33 -25.07
C SER A 166 -11.87 -10.08 -25.82
N ASN A 167 -12.13 -10.57 -27.04
CA ASN A 167 -11.12 -11.29 -27.85
C ASN A 167 -10.54 -10.43 -29.00
N ASN A 168 -10.84 -9.13 -29.05
CA ASN A 168 -10.20 -8.24 -30.02
C ASN A 168 -8.72 -8.10 -29.69
N THR A 169 -7.83 -8.67 -30.50
CA THR A 169 -6.36 -8.59 -30.30
C THR A 169 -5.70 -7.35 -30.92
N GLY A 170 -6.25 -6.81 -32.01
CA GLY A 170 -5.61 -5.71 -32.76
C GLY A 170 -6.53 -4.85 -33.62
N GLY A 171 -7.83 -5.13 -33.65
CA GLY A 171 -8.82 -4.33 -34.36
C GLY A 171 -8.97 -2.94 -33.76
N SER A 172 -9.20 -1.96 -34.61
CA SER A 172 -9.26 -0.55 -34.23
C SER A 172 -10.56 0.12 -34.66
N ASN A 173 -10.90 1.24 -34.03
CA ASN A 173 -12.10 2.05 -34.36
C ASN A 173 -13.44 1.31 -34.13
N ASN A 174 -13.53 0.39 -33.17
CA ASN A 174 -14.79 -0.31 -32.88
C ASN A 174 -15.56 0.36 -31.73
N VAL A 175 -16.87 0.44 -31.86
CA VAL A 175 -17.81 0.78 -30.78
C VAL A 175 -18.64 -0.46 -30.46
N ALA A 176 -18.51 -0.97 -29.24
CA ALA A 176 -19.23 -2.15 -28.76
C ALA A 176 -19.98 -1.82 -27.47
N ILE A 177 -21.31 -1.82 -27.51
CA ILE A 177 -22.15 -1.52 -26.34
C ILE A 177 -23.13 -2.66 -26.11
N GLY A 178 -23.02 -3.36 -24.97
CA GLY A 178 -23.82 -4.52 -24.62
C GLY A 178 -22.97 -5.68 -24.10
N ASP A 179 -23.60 -6.67 -23.47
CA ASP A 179 -22.89 -7.89 -23.06
C ASP A 179 -22.48 -8.73 -24.28
N SER A 180 -21.22 -9.13 -24.31
CA SER A 180 -20.62 -9.97 -25.35
C SER A 180 -20.78 -9.42 -26.79
N THR A 181 -20.95 -8.10 -26.92
CA THR A 181 -20.97 -7.41 -28.21
C THR A 181 -19.58 -7.45 -28.85
N LEU A 182 -19.49 -7.85 -30.12
CA LEU A 182 -18.21 -8.08 -30.83
C LEU A 182 -17.23 -9.01 -30.06
N TYR A 183 -17.76 -10.00 -29.33
CA TYR A 183 -16.96 -10.88 -28.46
C TYR A 183 -15.90 -11.69 -29.22
N ALA A 184 -16.29 -12.39 -30.29
CA ALA A 184 -15.43 -13.26 -31.11
C ALA A 184 -14.90 -12.55 -32.36
N PHE A 185 -14.67 -11.24 -32.26
CA PHE A 185 -14.04 -10.46 -33.31
C PHE A 185 -12.58 -10.89 -33.49
N ASP A 186 -12.21 -11.40 -34.67
CA ASP A 186 -10.80 -11.64 -35.00
C ASP A 186 -10.12 -10.27 -35.08
N GLY A 187 -9.31 -9.94 -34.08
CA GLY A 187 -8.65 -8.64 -33.96
C GLY A 187 -7.50 -8.44 -34.94
N ASN A 188 -7.56 -8.98 -36.16
CA ASN A 188 -6.57 -8.69 -37.18
C ASN A 188 -6.59 -7.18 -37.50
N ILE A 189 -5.43 -6.58 -37.78
CA ILE A 189 -5.24 -5.14 -38.00
C ILE A 189 -6.18 -4.59 -39.11
N THR A 190 -6.61 -5.45 -40.04
CA THR A 190 -7.51 -5.12 -41.15
C THR A 190 -9.00 -5.09 -40.75
N LEU A 191 -9.36 -5.62 -39.58
CA LEU A 191 -10.72 -5.72 -39.11
C LEU A 191 -10.95 -4.60 -38.07
N GLY A 192 -11.85 -3.67 -38.39
CA GLY A 192 -12.16 -2.53 -37.52
C GLY A 192 -13.37 -1.74 -38.00
N ALA A 193 -13.59 -0.56 -37.44
CA ALA A 193 -14.65 0.37 -37.84
C ALA A 193 -16.09 -0.18 -37.68
N ASN A 194 -16.31 -1.09 -36.74
CA ASN A 194 -17.65 -1.60 -36.46
C ASN A 194 -18.36 -0.75 -35.42
N THR A 195 -19.67 -0.55 -35.59
CA THR A 195 -20.56 -0.06 -34.53
C THR A 195 -21.59 -1.14 -34.24
N ALA A 196 -21.53 -1.71 -33.04
CA ALA A 196 -22.44 -2.74 -32.58
C ALA A 196 -23.04 -2.32 -31.24
N VAL A 197 -24.37 -2.31 -31.17
CA VAL A 197 -25.13 -1.94 -29.97
C VAL A 197 -26.19 -3.01 -29.74
N GLY A 198 -26.21 -3.55 -28.53
CA GLY A 198 -27.08 -4.66 -28.12
C GLY A 198 -26.28 -5.87 -27.67
N THR A 199 -26.88 -6.63 -26.76
CA THR A 199 -26.33 -7.90 -26.24
C THR A 199 -26.10 -8.88 -27.38
N HIS A 200 -24.88 -9.42 -27.49
CA HIS A 200 -24.44 -10.32 -28.57
C HIS A 200 -24.57 -9.74 -30.00
N ALA A 201 -24.70 -8.42 -30.15
CA ALA A 201 -24.66 -7.81 -31.47
C ALA A 201 -23.28 -8.02 -32.11
N LEU A 202 -23.27 -8.52 -33.35
CA LEU A 202 -22.07 -8.92 -34.08
C LEU A 202 -21.15 -9.86 -33.25
N TYR A 203 -21.74 -10.75 -32.43
CA TYR A 203 -21.00 -11.64 -31.52
C TYR A 203 -19.83 -12.37 -32.19
N SER A 204 -20.01 -12.81 -33.44
CA SER A 204 -18.96 -13.36 -34.29
C SER A 204 -19.05 -12.71 -35.67
N SER A 205 -18.26 -11.67 -35.91
CA SER A 205 -18.07 -11.11 -37.25
C SER A 205 -16.71 -11.52 -37.78
N THR A 206 -16.69 -12.51 -38.66
CA THR A 206 -15.54 -12.87 -39.50
C THR A 206 -15.78 -12.30 -40.89
N SER A 207 -14.84 -11.55 -41.47
CA SER A 207 -15.02 -11.10 -42.85
C SER A 207 -14.94 -12.29 -43.80
N ILE A 208 -15.92 -12.42 -44.69
CA ILE A 208 -15.77 -13.23 -45.91
C ILE A 208 -14.88 -12.40 -46.85
N LYS A 209 -13.83 -13.02 -47.40
CA LYS A 209 -12.95 -12.42 -48.40
C LYS A 209 -13.65 -12.30 -49.75
#